data_AF-A0AB35XFQ7-F1
#
_entry.id   AF-A0AB35XFQ7-F1
#
_cell.length_a   1.000
_cell.length_b   1.000
_cell.length_c   1.000
_cell.angle_alpha   90.00
_cell.angle_beta   90.00
_cell.angle_gamma   90.00
#
_symmetry.space_group_name_H-M   'P 1'
#
loop_
_entity.id
_entity.type
_entity.pdbx_description
1 polymer ?
#
loop_
_entity_poly.entity_id
_entity_poly.type
_entity_poly.pdbx_seq_one_letter_code
_entity_poly.pdbx_strand_id
1 'polypeptide(L)' 'MLLPNKLFAYQDTVLPLLPTILRLLDTPKTPNELAVALASVTTDPIRLIDALDCLYSLGKVTLSEEGALERC' A
#
# COMPACT_ATOMS: atom_id res chain seq x y z
N MET A 1 6.31 -0.54 -11.02
CA MET A 1 6.95 0.16 -9.88
C MET A 1 8.15 1.02 -10.30
N LEU A 2 8.08 2.33 -10.03
CA LEU A 2 9.19 3.29 -10.20
C LEU A 2 9.95 3.44 -8.87
N LEU A 3 11.27 3.30 -8.90
CA LEU A 3 12.14 3.54 -7.74
C LEU A 3 12.71 4.96 -7.81
N PRO A 4 12.85 5.66 -6.66
CA PRO A 4 13.36 7.02 -6.65
C PRO A 4 14.81 7.02 -7.13
N ASN A 5 15.07 7.86 -8.12
CA ASN A 5 16.40 8.15 -8.65
C ASN A 5 16.40 9.60 -9.15
N LYS A 6 17.49 10.06 -9.76
CA LYS A 6 17.57 11.46 -10.23
C LYS A 6 16.53 11.83 -11.31
N LEU A 7 15.84 10.84 -11.91
CA LEU A 7 14.79 11.02 -12.93
C LEU A 7 13.37 11.02 -12.35
N PHE A 8 13.13 10.41 -11.18
CA PHE A 8 11.80 10.30 -10.57
C PHE A 8 11.81 10.82 -9.14
N ALA A 9 10.95 11.81 -8.85
CA ALA A 9 10.83 12.33 -7.50
C ALA A 9 10.15 11.29 -6.58
N TYR A 10 10.52 11.31 -5.30
CA TYR A 10 9.99 10.39 -4.29
C TYR A 10 8.46 10.36 -4.25
N GLN A 11 7.82 11.53 -4.33
CA GLN A 11 6.37 11.72 -4.35
C GLN A 11 5.66 11.04 -5.53
N ASP A 12 6.37 10.83 -6.64
CA ASP A 12 5.84 10.20 -7.84
C ASP A 12 5.95 8.66 -7.79
N THR A 13 6.70 8.13 -6.81
CA THR A 13 6.84 6.68 -6.58
C THR A 13 5.77 6.14 -5.64
N VAL A 14 5.71 4.82 -5.43
CA VAL A 14 4.80 4.20 -4.45
C VAL A 14 5.33 4.25 -3.01
N LEU A 15 6.60 4.60 -2.82
CA LEU A 15 7.26 4.61 -1.51
C LEU A 15 6.57 5.49 -0.45
N PRO A 16 6.04 6.70 -0.77
CA PRO A 16 5.31 7.51 0.20
C PRO A 16 4.04 6.84 0.73
N LEU A 17 3.44 5.90 -0.02
CA LEU A 17 2.22 5.21 0.36
C LEU A 17 2.47 4.08 1.37
N LEU A 18 3.63 3.43 1.29
CA LEU A 18 3.99 2.28 2.12
C LEU A 18 3.83 2.54 3.64
N PRO A 19 4.41 3.61 4.24
CA PRO A 19 4.25 3.85 5.68
C PRO A 19 2.81 4.22 6.07
N THR A 20 2.02 4.76 5.15
CA THR A 20 0.62 5.09 5.41
C THR A 20 -0.23 3.82 5.40
N ILE A 21 -0.04 2.93 4.42
CA ILE A 21 -0.70 1.63 4.37
C ILE A 21 -0.39 0.81 5.63
N LEU A 22 0.88 0.73 6.04
CA LEU A 22 1.28 -0.04 7.22
C LEU A 22 0.65 0.47 8.52
N ARG A 23 0.45 1.80 8.66
CA ARG A 23 -0.28 2.37 9.80
C ARG A 23 -1.78 2.06 9.77
N LEU A 24 -2.38 2.05 8.58
CA LEU A 24 -3.80 1.71 8.44
C LEU A 24 -4.07 0.22 8.71
N LEU A 25 -3.07 -0.64 8.47
CA LEU A 25 -3.11 -2.08 8.74
C LEU A 25 -2.66 -2.46 10.16
N ASP A 26 -2.55 -1.50 11.09
CA ASP A 26 -2.42 -1.83 12.53
C ASP A 26 -3.66 -2.59 13.05
N THR A 27 -4.78 -2.50 12.32
CA THR A 27 -5.94 -3.39 12.42
C THR A 27 -6.15 -4.08 11.08
N PRO A 28 -6.51 -5.39 11.04
CA PRO A 28 -6.88 -6.06 9.79
C PRO A 28 -7.95 -5.28 9.02
N LYS A 29 -7.75 -5.10 7.72
CA LYS A 29 -8.70 -4.40 6.84
C LYS A 29 -8.82 -5.10 5.50
N THR A 30 -10.01 -5.07 4.93
CA THR A 30 -10.20 -5.49 3.55
C THR A 30 -9.56 -4.49 2.57
N PRO A 31 -9.19 -4.92 1.35
CA PRO A 31 -8.67 -4.02 0.32
C PRO A 31 -9.60 -2.84 0.02
N ASN A 32 -10.92 -3.05 0.11
CA ASN A 32 -11.90 -2.00 -0.13
C ASN A 32 -11.92 -0.95 0.99
N GLU A 33 -11.87 -1.38 2.25
CA GLU A 33 -11.75 -0.46 3.39
C GLU A 33 -10.44 0.34 3.34
N LEU A 34 -9.36 -0.31 2.93
CA LEU A 34 -8.06 0.34 2.75
C LEU A 34 -8.11 1.38 1.61
N ALA A 35 -8.76 1.07 0.49
CA ALA A 35 -8.97 1.99 -0.62
C ALA A 35 -9.79 3.22 -0.20
N VAL A 36 -10.87 3.03 0.58
CA VAL A 36 -11.67 4.13 1.12
C VAL A 36 -10.86 4.99 2.08
N ALA A 37 -10.08 4.38 2.98
CA ALA A 37 -9.23 5.10 3.93
C ALA A 37 -8.12 5.90 3.24
N LEU A 38 -7.62 5.40 2.10
CA LEU A 38 -6.56 6.04 1.31
C LEU A 38 -7.10 7.00 0.24
N ALA A 39 -8.41 7.12 0.05
CA ALA A 39 -9.00 8.00 -0.97
C ALA A 39 -8.59 9.48 -0.81
N SER A 40 -8.25 9.90 0.41
CA SER A 40 -7.73 11.24 0.71
C SER A 40 -6.24 11.44 0.35
N VAL A 41 -5.50 10.35 0.15
CA VAL A 41 -4.05 10.32 -0.11
C VAL A 41 -3.74 9.96 -1.56
N THR A 42 -4.46 8.98 -2.12
CA THR A 42 -4.35 8.56 -3.52
C THR A 42 -5.70 8.06 -4.02
N THR A 43 -6.12 8.58 -5.17
CA THR A 43 -7.31 8.09 -5.89
C THR A 43 -6.96 7.10 -7.00
N ASP A 44 -5.66 6.88 -7.26
CA ASP A 44 -5.18 5.96 -8.27
C ASP A 44 -5.16 4.51 -7.72
N PRO A 45 -6.05 3.62 -8.21
CA PRO A 45 -6.12 2.24 -7.76
C PRO A 45 -4.88 1.43 -8.14
N ILE A 46 -4.22 1.78 -9.25
CA ILE A 46 -3.02 1.06 -9.71
C ILE A 46 -1.86 1.32 -8.75
N ARG A 47 -1.69 2.55 -8.27
CA ARG A 47 -0.67 2.87 -7.26
C ARG A 47 -0.91 2.15 -5.94
N LEU A 48 -2.17 1.94 -5.55
CA LEU A 48 -2.50 1.17 -4.36
C LEU A 48 -2.10 -0.30 -4.53
N ILE A 49 -2.42 -0.92 -5.67
CA ILE A 49 -2.05 -2.31 -5.96
C ILE A 49 -0.53 -2.46 -5.99
N ASP A 50 0.20 -1.60 -6.71
CA ASP A 50 1.66 -1.63 -6.76
C ASP A 50 2.29 -1.50 -5.35
N ALA A 51 1.70 -0.68 -4.48
CA ALA A 51 2.17 -0.51 -3.11
C ALA A 51 1.91 -1.75 -2.25
N LEU A 52 0.74 -2.38 -2.40
CA LEU A 52 0.39 -3.63 -1.70
C LEU A 52 1.26 -4.79 -2.17
N ASP A 53 1.47 -4.94 -3.48
CA ASP A 53 2.37 -5.95 -4.05
C ASP A 53 3.80 -5.78 -3.54
N CYS A 54 4.26 -4.53 -3.41
CA CYS A 54 5.56 -4.22 -2.83
C CYS A 54 5.62 -4.66 -1.36
N LEU A 55 4.64 -4.29 -0.53
CA LEU A 55 4.62 -4.68 0.89
C LEU A 55 4.51 -6.19 1.10
N TYR A 56 3.73 -6.87 0.25
CA TYR A 56 3.59 -8.32 0.27
C TYR A 56 4.91 -9.00 -0.09
N SER A 57 5.57 -8.53 -1.15
CA SER A 57 6.89 -9.01 -1.56
C SER A 57 7.97 -8.77 -0.50
N LEU A 58 7.83 -7.71 0.29
CA LEU A 58 8.71 -7.40 1.43
C LEU A 58 8.36 -8.19 2.70
N GLY A 59 7.31 -9.03 2.67
CA GLY A 59 6.83 -9.79 3.83
C GLY A 59 6.32 -8.90 4.96
N LYS A 60 5.80 -7.70 4.64
CA LYS A 60 5.27 -6.75 5.63
C LYS A 60 3.76 -6.82 5.79
N VAL A 61 3.08 -7.39 4.80
CA VAL A 61 1.65 -7.66 4.85
C VAL A 61 1.38 -9.06 4.33
N THR A 62 0.31 -9.67 4.81
CA THR A 62 -0.22 -10.94 4.33
C THR A 62 -1.71 -10.79 4.02
N LEU A 63 -2.24 -11.71 3.22
CA LEU A 63 -3.66 -11.83 2.96
C LEU A 63 -4.18 -13.01 3.79
N SER A 64 -5.14 -12.76 4.68
CA SER A 64 -5.83 -13.80 5.45
C SER A 64 -6.71 -14.66 4.55
N GLU A 65 -7.14 -15.82 5.03
CA GLU A 65 -8.04 -16.72 4.28
C GLU A 65 -9.40 -16.06 4.00
N GLU A 66 -9.81 -15.10 4.83
CA GLU A 66 -11.03 -14.30 4.72
C GLU A 66 -10.88 -13.11 3.76
N GLY A 67 -9.69 -12.91 3.17
CA GLY A 67 -9.41 -11.81 2.25
C GLY A 67 -9.12 -10.48 2.93
N ALA A 68 -8.79 -10.49 4.22
CA ALA A 68 -8.32 -9.30 4.94
C ALA A 68 -6.80 -9.15 4.77
N LEU A 69 -6.34 -7.92 4.62
CA LEU A 69 -4.92 -7.60 4.68
C LEU A 69 -4.53 -7.40 6.14
N GLU A 70 -3.46 -8.08 6.54
CA GLU A 70 -2.91 -8.04 7.89
C GLU A 70 -1.43 -7.68 7.83
N ARG A 71 -0.95 -6.96 8.84
CA ARG A 71 0.46 -6.64 8.98
C ARG A 71 1.20 -7.83 9.61
N CYS A 72 2.35 -8.20 9.03
CA CYS A 72 3.23 -9.25 9.54
C CYS A 72 4.12 -8.76 10.70
#